data_AF-A0A7V0LTJ9-F1
#
_entry.id   AF-A0A7V0LTJ9-F1
#
_cell.length_a   1.000
_cell.length_b   1.000
_cell.length_c   1.000
_cell.angle_alpha   90.00
_cell.angle_beta   90.00
_cell.angle_gamma   90.00
#
_symmetry.space_group_name_H-M   'P 1'
#
loop_
_entity.id
_entity.type
_entity.pdbx_description
1 polymer ?
#
loop_
_entity_poly.entity_id
_entity_poly.type
_entity_poly.pdbx_seq_one_letter_code
_entity_poly.pdbx_strand_id
1 'polypeptide(L)' 'GRVTGDLTLHGVTRPVTLDFEYLGAITDPMAGGTRVGFSAVGMLDREEFGLTYNATLDGGGVMIGKSISLELEVEALRES' A
#
# COMPACT_ATOMS: atom_id res chain seq x y z
N GLY A 1 -7.26 11.50 -3.22
CA GLY A 1 -7.30 11.06 -4.62
C GLY A 1 -7.31 9.54 -4.68
N ARG A 2 -7.47 8.95 -5.86
CA ARG A 2 -7.38 7.50 -6.07
C ARG A 2 -6.31 7.17 -7.08
N VAL A 3 -5.51 6.15 -6.80
CA VAL A 3 -4.51 5.60 -7.72
C VAL A 3 -4.67 4.10 -7.80
N THR A 4 -4.73 3.57 -9.01
CA THR A 4 -4.74 2.12 -9.27
C THR A 4 -3.44 1.74 -9.93
N GLY A 5 -2.80 0.67 -9.44
CA GLY A 5 -1.58 0.13 -10.02
C GLY A 5 -1.49 -1.37 -9.81
N ASP A 6 -0.61 -2.01 -10.58
CA ASP A 6 -0.39 -3.44 -10.48
C ASP A 6 0.56 -3.75 -9.32
N LEU A 7 0.05 -4.50 -8.34
CA LEU A 7 0.84 -5.05 -7.26
C LEU A 7 1.23 -6.49 -7.60
N THR A 8 2.52 -6.79 -7.51
CA THR A 8 3.00 -8.18 -7.56
C THR A 8 3.37 -8.64 -6.16
N LEU A 9 2.67 -9.65 -5.66
CA LEU A 9 2.92 -10.28 -4.36
C LEU A 9 2.88 -11.79 -4.53
N HIS A 10 3.89 -12.49 -4.01
CA HIS A 10 4.01 -13.95 -4.10
C HIS A 10 3.86 -14.49 -5.54
N GLY A 11 4.46 -13.79 -6.51
CA GLY A 11 4.45 -14.16 -7.92
C GLY A 11 3.11 -13.93 -8.65
N VAL A 12 2.09 -13.41 -7.97
CA VAL A 12 0.80 -13.06 -8.56
C VAL A 12 0.71 -11.54 -8.73
N THR A 13 0.36 -11.08 -9.92
CA THR A 13 0.17 -9.65 -10.22
C THR A 13 -1.32 -9.34 -10.32
N ARG A 14 -1.78 -8.33 -9.59
CA ARG A 14 -3.18 -7.86 -9.59
C ARG A 14 -3.28 -6.34 -9.44
N PRO A 15 -4.31 -5.70 -10.02
CA PRO A 15 -4.57 -4.30 -9.79
C PRO A 15 -5.04 -4.07 -8.34
N VAL A 16 -4.41 -3.10 -7.67
CA VAL A 16 -4.79 -2.61 -6.34
C VAL A 16 -5.04 -1.11 -6.43
N THR A 17 -6.07 -0.63 -5.73
CA THR A 17 -6.38 0.79 -5.66
C THR A 17 -6.09 1.32 -4.25
N LEU A 18 -5.37 2.44 -4.18
CA LEU A 18 -5.11 3.17 -2.95
C LEU A 18 -5.82 4.53 -2.98
N ASP A 19 -6.37 4.90 -1.84
CA ASP A 19 -6.82 6.25 -1.56
C ASP A 19 -5.62 7.04 -1.01
N PHE A 20 -5.24 8.15 -1.66
CA PHE A 20 -4.05 8.92 -1.31
C PHE A 20 -4.35 10.37 -0.96
N GLU A 21 -3.52 10.99 -0.12
CA GLU A 21 -3.52 12.42 0.16
C GLU A 21 -2.21 13.05 -0.31
N TYR A 22 -2.32 14.23 -0.92
CA TYR A 22 -1.16 15.07 -1.22
C TYR A 22 -0.91 15.97 -0.01
N LEU A 23 0.25 15.80 0.62
CA LEU A 23 0.59 16.48 1.87
C LEU A 23 1.27 17.84 1.65
N GLY A 24 1.63 18.16 0.41
CA GLY A 24 2.27 19.41 0.04
C GLY A 24 3.64 19.22 -0.62
N ALA A 25 4.21 20.35 -1.06
CA ALA A 25 5.53 20.42 -1.63
C ALA A 25 6.29 21.61 -1.03
N ILE A 26 7.58 21.42 -0.77
CA ILE A 26 8.47 22.43 -0.22
C ILE A 26 9.73 22.56 -1.10
N THR A 27 10.38 23.71 -1.04
CA THR A 27 11.78 23.80 -1.42
C THR A 27 12.60 23.14 -0.32
N ASP A 28 13.32 22.08 -0.65
CA ASP A 28 14.14 21.35 0.28
C ASP A 28 15.28 22.25 0.79
N PRO A 29 15.35 22.55 2.10
CA PRO A 29 16.36 23.45 2.65
C PRO A 29 17.78 22.86 2.60
N MET A 30 17.93 21.54 2.43
CA MET A 30 19.21 20.83 2.38
C MET A 30 19.67 20.57 0.95
N ALA A 31 18.75 20.23 0.05
CA ALA A 31 19.07 19.84 -1.34
C ALA A 31 18.78 20.94 -2.38
N GLY A 32 18.07 22.02 -2.02
CA GLY A 32 17.71 23.11 -2.92
C GLY A 32 16.68 22.75 -4.01
N GLY A 33 16.32 21.48 -4.15
CA GLY A 33 15.29 20.98 -5.08
C GLY A 33 13.89 20.98 -4.47
N THR A 34 12.87 20.63 -5.27
CA THR A 34 11.49 20.47 -4.76
C THR A 34 11.35 19.10 -4.09
N ARG A 35 10.87 19.07 -2.84
CA ARG A 35 10.42 17.87 -2.13
C ARG A 35 8.89 17.84 -2.10
N VAL A 36 8.31 16.66 -2.26
CA VAL A 36 6.86 16.43 -2.27
C VAL A 36 6.50 15.30 -1.31
N GLY A 37 5.36 15.42 -0.61
CA GLY A 37 4.87 14.43 0.34
C GLY A 37 3.49 13.87 -0.03
N PHE A 38 3.28 12.58 0.23
CA PHE A 38 2.01 11.88 0.06
C PHE A 38 1.79 10.85 1.17
N SER A 39 0.55 10.67 1.60
CA SER A 39 0.12 9.48 2.35
C SER A 39 -0.84 8.66 1.50
N ALA A 40 -0.89 7.34 1.68
CA ALA A 40 -1.86 6.49 1.01
C ALA A 40 -2.29 5.29 1.84
N VAL A 41 -3.56 4.91 1.70
CA VAL A 41 -4.16 3.76 2.39
C VAL A 41 -4.90 2.86 1.42
N GLY A 42 -4.97 1.57 1.76
CA GLY A 42 -5.74 0.60 0.99
C GLY A 42 -5.93 -0.71 1.75
N MET A 43 -6.68 -1.63 1.17
CA MET A 43 -6.89 -2.96 1.72
C MET A 43 -6.84 -3.97 0.57
N LEU A 44 -6.25 -5.14 0.82
CA LEU A 44 -6.26 -6.26 -0.13
C LEU A 44 -6.60 -7.58 0.56
N ASP A 45 -7.07 -8.57 -0.20
CA ASP A 45 -7.23 -9.94 0.27
C ASP A 45 -5.97 -10.76 -0.07
N ARG A 46 -5.31 -11.32 0.94
CA ARG A 46 -4.08 -12.11 0.76
C ARG A 46 -4.30 -13.39 -0.05
N GLU A 47 -5.50 -13.97 0.00
CA GLU A 47 -5.82 -15.21 -0.71
C GLU A 47 -5.80 -14.99 -2.23
N GLU A 48 -6.11 -13.77 -2.70
CA GLU A 48 -6.02 -13.39 -4.12
C GLU A 48 -4.59 -13.45 -4.67
N PHE A 49 -3.59 -13.30 -3.80
CA PHE A 49 -2.17 -13.40 -4.13
C PHE A 49 -1.59 -14.80 -3.86
N GLY A 50 -2.44 -15.80 -3.63
CA GLY A 50 -2.04 -17.19 -3.39
C GLY A 50 -1.54 -17.48 -1.98
N LEU A 51 -1.65 -16.52 -1.05
CA LEU A 51 -1.34 -16.71 0.36
C LEU A 51 -2.57 -17.33 1.05
N THR A 52 -2.79 -18.63 0.88
CA THR A 52 -4.04 -19.31 1.30
C THR A 52 -3.95 -20.08 2.62
N TYR A 53 -2.77 -20.17 3.24
CA TYR A 53 -2.62 -20.90 4.50
C TYR A 53 -3.57 -20.35 5.57
N ASN A 54 -4.27 -21.25 6.26
CA ASN A 54 -5.09 -20.93 7.41
C ASN A 54 -5.31 -22.17 8.27
N ALA A 55 -5.69 -21.97 9.54
CA ALA A 55 -6.09 -23.04 10.44
C ALA A 55 -7.48 -22.73 11.01
N THR A 56 -8.31 -23.75 11.18
CA THR A 56 -9.62 -23.61 11.82
C THR A 56 -9.45 -23.57 13.34
N LEU A 57 -10.18 -22.67 14.02
CA LEU A 57 -10.18 -22.57 15.48
C LEU A 57 -11.31 -23.41 16.09
N ASP A 58 -11.09 -23.90 17.31
CA ASP A 58 -12.15 -24.54 18.11
C ASP A 58 -13.23 -23.51 18.45
N GLY A 59 -14.47 -23.75 17.99
CA GLY A 59 -15.58 -22.79 18.07
C GLY A 59 -15.99 -22.16 16.74
N GLY A 60 -15.29 -22.48 15.66
CA GLY A 60 -15.59 -21.98 14.31
C GLY A 60 -14.82 -20.70 13.97
N GLY A 61 -14.55 -20.50 12.67
CA GLY A 61 -13.73 -19.40 12.17
C GLY A 61 -12.31 -19.83 11.78
N VAL A 62 -11.49 -18.85 11.40
CA VAL A 62 -10.14 -19.05 10.87
C VAL A 62 -9.11 -18.26 11.68
N MET A 63 -7.91 -18.82 11.81
CA MET A 63 -6.80 -18.25 12.59
C MET A 63 -6.27 -16.94 12.00
N ILE A 64 -6.24 -16.81 10.67
CA ILE A 64 -5.62 -15.68 9.98
C ILE A 64 -6.67 -14.99 9.12
N GLY A 65 -6.89 -13.69 9.38
CA GLY A 65 -7.75 -12.84 8.57
C GLY A 65 -7.30 -12.79 7.11
N LYS A 66 -8.25 -12.56 6.20
CA LYS A 66 -7.97 -12.46 4.76
C LYS A 66 -7.43 -11.09 4.37
N SER A 67 -7.97 -10.06 4.99
CA SER A 67 -7.68 -8.68 4.65
C SER A 67 -6.35 -8.20 5.24
N ILE A 68 -5.56 -7.52 4.41
CA ILE A 68 -4.33 -6.83 4.77
C ILE A 68 -4.53 -5.34 4.54
N SER A 69 -4.26 -4.52 5.56
CA SER A 69 -4.21 -3.06 5.43
C SER A 69 -2.87 -2.63 4.84
N LEU A 70 -2.90 -1.69 3.91
CA LEU A 70 -1.74 -1.01 3.35
C LEU A 70 -1.74 0.43 3.84
N GLU A 71 -0.61 0.87 4.39
CA GLU A 71 -0.37 2.24 4.82
C GLU A 71 1.00 2.67 4.27
N LEU A 72 1.02 3.78 3.53
CA LEU A 72 2.22 4.30 2.89
C LEU A 72 2.39 5.76 3.28
N GLU A 73 3.61 6.12 3.67
CA GLU A 73 4.08 7.50 3.82
C GLU A 73 5.25 7.70 2.87
N VAL A 74 5.12 8.65 1.95
CA VAL A 74 6.04 8.83 0.82
C VAL A 74 6.55 10.25 0.76
N GLU A 75 7.88 10.39 0.70
CA GLU A 75 8.55 11.61 0.30
C GLU A 75 9.36 11.37 -0.95
N ALA A 76 9.31 12.31 -1.90
CA ALA A 76 10.11 12.26 -3.12
C ALA A 76 10.79 13.60 -3.40
N LEU A 77 12.01 13.53 -3.95
CA LEU A 77 12.75 14.68 -4.45
C LEU A 77 12.60 14.74 -5.97
N ARG A 78 12.34 15.94 -6.49
CA ARG A 78 12.32 16.17 -7.94
C ARG A 78 13.74 16.02 -8.49
N GLU A 79 13.93 15.05 -9.37
CA GLU A 79 15.15 14.91 -10.15
C GLU A 79 15.23 16.00 -11.24
N SER A 80 16.43 16.55 -11.43
CA SER A 80 16.76 17.61 -12.40
C SER A 80 16.85 17.10 -13.83
#